data_AF-A0A645FWF9-F1
#
_entry.id   AF-A0A645FWF9-F1
#
_cell.length_a   1.000
_cell.length_b   1.000
_cell.length_c   1.000
_cell.angle_alpha   90.00
_cell.angle_beta   90.00
_cell.angle_gamma   90.00
#
_symmetry.space_group_name_H-M   'P 1'
#
loop_
_entity.id
_entity.type
_entity.pdbx_description
1 polymer ?
#
loop_
_entity_poly.entity_id
_entity_poly.type
_entity_poly.pdbx_seq_one_letter_code
_entity_poly.pdbx_strand_id
1 'polypeptide(L)'
;MLIDNKTAAIDGREYQEIAYMNVVVDGDEDKAMEFYAGDRDVVKLKGPSHRIKITVINEDTEEVIKTVERDLSLGAVSSVMYSLPAIVDGAPTVELPLPHTEAQEESGGGDAPQQEEVPTGEAPALSD
;
A
#
# COMPACT_ATOMS: atom_id res chain seq x y z
N MET A 1 4.67 -3.94 14.53
CA MET A 1 3.45 -4.03 13.73
C MET A 1 3.20 -2.67 13.08
N LEU A 2 2.81 -2.65 11.81
CA LEU A 2 2.42 -1.45 11.08
C LEU A 2 0.97 -1.58 10.60
N ILE A 3 0.26 -0.46 10.46
CA ILE A 3 -1.03 -0.37 9.77
C ILE A 3 -0.94 0.71 8.68
N ASP A 4 -1.60 0.49 7.54
CA ASP A 4 -1.58 1.38 6.37
C ASP A 4 -2.99 1.44 5.73
N ASN A 5 -3.44 2.63 5.32
CA ASN A 5 -4.69 2.82 4.58
C ASN A 5 -4.50 2.72 3.05
N LYS A 6 -3.27 2.64 2.55
CA LYS A 6 -3.02 2.63 1.11
C LYS A 6 -3.79 1.51 0.39
N THR A 7 -4.24 1.81 -0.83
CA THR A 7 -4.72 0.79 -1.78
C THR A 7 -3.74 -0.36 -1.88
N ALA A 8 -4.25 -1.57 -1.69
CA ALA A 8 -3.46 -2.79 -1.65
C ALA A 8 -4.01 -3.85 -2.59
N ALA A 9 -3.11 -4.57 -3.26
CA ALA A 9 -3.44 -5.79 -3.99
C ALA A 9 -3.01 -6.99 -3.14
N ILE A 10 -3.96 -7.82 -2.72
CA ILE A 10 -3.74 -9.02 -1.90
C ILE A 10 -4.47 -10.18 -2.58
N ASP A 11 -3.78 -11.29 -2.81
CA ASP A 11 -4.34 -12.51 -3.44
C ASP A 11 -5.09 -12.24 -4.76
N GLY A 12 -4.60 -11.28 -5.56
CA GLY A 12 -5.18 -10.89 -6.85
C GLY A 12 -6.44 -10.02 -6.76
N ARG A 13 -6.83 -9.58 -5.55
CA ARG A 13 -7.93 -8.63 -5.32
C ARG A 13 -7.38 -7.28 -4.88
N GLU A 14 -7.94 -6.21 -5.44
CA GLU A 14 -7.64 -4.85 -5.05
C GLU A 14 -8.58 -4.38 -3.93
N TYR A 15 -8.00 -3.74 -2.93
CA TYR A 15 -8.68 -3.12 -1.79
C TYR A 15 -8.36 -1.63 -1.81
N GLN A 16 -9.32 -0.83 -2.26
CA GLN A 16 -9.15 0.62 -2.36
C GLN A 16 -8.98 1.24 -0.98
N GLU A 17 -8.08 2.22 -0.87
CA GLU A 17 -7.98 3.06 0.32
C GLU A 17 -9.34 3.64 0.74
N ILE A 18 -9.54 3.76 2.06
CA ILE A 18 -10.78 4.29 2.63
C ILE A 18 -10.69 5.81 2.68
N ALA A 19 -11.73 6.50 2.21
CA ALA A 19 -11.80 7.96 2.13
C ALA A 19 -11.54 8.63 3.49
N TYR A 20 -12.27 8.21 4.51
CA TYR A 20 -12.08 8.66 5.89
C TYR A 20 -12.42 7.55 6.88
N MET A 21 -11.54 7.33 7.85
CA MET A 21 -11.80 6.45 8.99
C MET A 21 -11.05 6.85 10.25
N ASN A 22 -11.61 6.43 11.38
CA ASN A 22 -10.96 6.51 12.68
C ASN A 22 -10.56 5.11 13.15
N VAL A 23 -9.34 4.99 13.67
CA VAL A 23 -8.81 3.74 14.25
C VAL A 23 -8.48 3.95 15.72
N VAL A 24 -9.11 3.15 16.56
CA VAL A 24 -8.83 3.08 18.00
C VAL A 24 -8.07 1.80 18.28
N VAL A 25 -6.98 1.92 19.04
CA VAL A 25 -6.11 0.79 19.41
C VAL A 25 -6.29 0.49 20.89
N ASP A 26 -6.51 -0.78 21.22
CA ASP A 26 -6.67 -1.31 22.58
C ASP A 26 -7.73 -0.58 23.42
N GLY A 27 -8.75 -0.03 22.75
CA GLY A 27 -9.86 0.71 23.38
C GLY A 27 -9.52 2.11 23.87
N ASP A 28 -8.35 2.66 23.52
CA ASP A 28 -7.93 4.02 23.90
C ASP A 28 -8.57 5.08 22.97
N GLU A 29 -9.85 5.39 23.21
CA GLU A 29 -10.63 6.34 22.39
C GLU A 29 -10.02 7.76 22.38
N ASP A 30 -9.32 8.15 23.44
CA ASP A 30 -8.65 9.46 23.55
C ASP A 30 -7.48 9.62 22.56
N LYS A 31 -7.03 8.51 21.96
CA LYS A 31 -5.96 8.47 20.96
C LYS A 31 -6.42 7.88 19.64
N ALA A 32 -7.70 8.07 19.29
CA ALA A 32 -8.19 7.73 17.97
C ALA A 32 -7.32 8.39 16.89
N MET A 33 -6.90 7.58 15.91
CA MET A 33 -6.09 8.01 14.78
C MET A 33 -6.99 8.18 13.58
N GLU A 34 -6.84 9.29 12.88
CA GLU A 34 -7.57 9.55 11.64
C GLU A 34 -6.73 9.10 10.45
N PHE A 35 -7.38 8.54 9.43
CA PHE A 35 -6.77 8.20 8.15
C PHE A 35 -7.65 8.74 7.03
N TYR A 36 -6.99 9.33 6.04
CA TYR A 36 -7.64 9.86 4.83
C TYR A 36 -7.08 9.17 3.59
N ALA A 37 -7.89 9.08 2.52
CA ALA A 37 -7.39 8.62 1.23
C ALA A 37 -6.37 9.62 0.65
N GLY A 38 -5.33 9.10 -0.01
CA GLY A 38 -4.27 9.92 -0.59
C GLY A 38 -3.24 10.46 0.42
N ASP A 39 -3.56 10.49 1.72
CA ASP A 39 -2.60 10.78 2.79
C ASP A 39 -2.04 9.47 3.35
N ARG A 40 -0.85 9.10 2.89
CA ARG A 40 -0.28 7.80 3.24
C ARG A 40 0.37 7.86 4.63
N ASP A 41 -0.44 7.64 5.65
CA ASP A 41 0.01 7.46 7.03
C ASP A 41 0.28 5.99 7.37
N VAL A 42 1.55 5.64 7.52
CA VAL A 42 1.97 4.35 8.06
C VAL A 42 2.18 4.48 9.56
N VAL A 43 1.31 3.86 10.35
CA VAL A 43 1.38 3.91 11.82
C VAL A 43 2.08 2.68 12.38
N LYS A 44 3.02 2.89 13.30
CA LYS A 44 3.69 1.81 14.06
C LYS A 44 3.02 1.58 15.41
N LEU A 45 2.49 0.36 15.59
CA LEU A 45 1.97 -0.11 16.88
C LEU A 45 3.07 -0.83 17.68
N LYS A 46 3.22 -0.45 18.95
CA LYS A 46 4.23 -0.99 19.87
C LYS A 46 3.63 -2.14 20.67
N GLY A 47 4.08 -3.36 20.35
CA GLY A 47 3.66 -4.57 21.06
C GLY A 47 3.53 -5.74 20.10
N PRO A 48 3.39 -6.96 20.64
CA PRO A 48 3.21 -8.16 19.83
C PRO A 48 1.77 -8.32 19.34
N SER A 49 0.79 -7.78 20.06
CA SER A 49 -0.63 -7.94 19.77
C SER A 49 -1.40 -6.68 20.12
N HIS A 50 -2.43 -6.37 19.34
CA HIS A 50 -3.34 -5.24 19.56
C HIS A 50 -4.75 -5.62 19.12
N ARG A 51 -5.77 -5.08 19.78
CA ARG A 51 -7.13 -5.05 19.23
C ARG A 51 -7.36 -3.68 18.62
N ILE A 52 -7.81 -3.63 17.38
CA ILE A 52 -8.18 -2.38 16.73
C ILE A 52 -9.69 -2.32 16.48
N LYS A 53 -10.25 -1.12 16.60
CA LYS A 53 -11.60 -0.77 16.16
C LYS A 53 -11.49 0.28 15.07
N ILE A 54 -11.95 -0.06 13.87
CA ILE A 54 -11.98 0.82 12.70
C ILE A 54 -13.41 1.30 12.51
N THR A 55 -13.61 2.61 12.44
CA THR A 55 -14.88 3.26 12.12
C THR A 55 -14.72 3.99 10.80
N VAL A 56 -15.34 3.49 9.75
CA VAL A 56 -15.41 4.14 8.42
C VAL A 56 -16.50 5.19 8.46
N ILE A 57 -16.15 6.41 8.07
CA ILE A 57 -17.03 7.58 8.18
C ILE A 57 -17.19 8.17 6.78
N ASN A 58 -18.40 8.61 6.46
CA ASN A 58 -18.63 9.40 5.26
C ASN A 58 -18.03 10.79 5.47
N GLU A 59 -17.06 11.16 4.64
CA GLU A 59 -16.33 12.43 4.75
C GLU A 59 -17.24 13.66 4.60
N ASP A 60 -18.29 13.57 3.78
CA ASP A 60 -19.20 14.69 3.51
C ASP A 60 -20.29 14.86 4.59
N THR A 61 -20.79 13.75 5.12
CA THR A 61 -21.96 13.74 6.04
C THR A 61 -21.61 13.49 7.50
N GLU A 62 -20.37 13.08 7.79
CA GLU A 62 -19.89 12.62 9.10
C GLU A 62 -20.62 11.39 9.64
N GLU A 63 -21.44 10.72 8.82
CA GLU A 63 -22.17 9.52 9.23
C GLU A 63 -21.25 8.29 9.25
N VAL A 64 -21.42 7.46 10.28
CA VAL A 64 -20.71 6.17 10.36
C VAL A 64 -21.27 5.21 9.32
N ILE A 65 -20.43 4.79 8.38
CA ILE A 65 -20.76 3.82 7.33
C ILE A 65 -20.61 2.40 7.87
N LYS A 66 -19.52 2.12 8.59
CA LYS A 66 -19.17 0.77 9.05
C LYS A 66 -18.25 0.83 10.26
N THR A 67 -18.42 -0.13 11.18
CA THR A 67 -17.48 -0.37 12.26
C THR A 67 -17.01 -1.82 12.22
N VAL A 68 -15.69 -2.02 12.34
CA VAL A 68 -15.05 -3.34 12.34
C VAL A 68 -14.06 -3.42 13.51
N GLU A 69 -14.10 -4.53 14.25
CA GLU A 69 -13.07 -4.85 15.23
C GLU A 69 -12.20 -6.01 14.74
N ARG A 70 -10.89 -5.93 14.99
CA ARG A 70 -9.93 -6.96 14.57
C ARG A 70 -8.81 -7.09 15.60
N ASP A 71 -8.50 -8.34 15.96
CA ASP A 71 -7.28 -8.67 16.69
C ASP A 71 -6.11 -8.84 15.72
N LEU A 72 -5.01 -8.14 15.99
CA LEU A 72 -3.76 -8.18 15.24
C LEU A 72 -2.68 -8.86 16.09
N SER A 73 -1.79 -9.64 15.45
CA SER A 73 -0.71 -10.34 16.14
C SER A 73 0.50 -10.55 15.24
N LEU A 74 1.68 -10.22 15.75
CA LEU A 74 2.95 -10.53 15.08
C LEU A 74 3.23 -12.03 14.99
N GLY A 75 2.59 -12.87 15.82
CA GLY A 75 2.89 -14.30 15.87
C GLY A 75 4.39 -14.55 16.08
N ALA A 76 5.02 -15.29 15.15
CA ALA A 76 6.45 -15.60 15.18
C ALA A 76 7.33 -14.63 14.35
N VAL A 77 6.73 -13.67 13.63
CA VAL A 77 7.50 -12.71 12.82
C VAL A 77 7.90 -11.48 13.63
N SER A 78 8.99 -10.82 13.23
CA SER A 78 9.48 -9.62 13.93
C SER A 78 8.71 -8.35 13.56
N SER A 79 8.12 -8.30 12.36
CA SER A 79 7.34 -7.17 11.87
C SER A 79 6.42 -7.61 10.73
N VAL A 80 5.25 -6.98 10.66
CA VAL A 80 4.24 -7.14 9.61
C VAL A 80 3.52 -5.81 9.44
N MET A 81 3.04 -5.53 8.23
CA MET A 81 2.13 -4.43 7.94
C MET A 81 0.73 -5.00 7.68
N TYR A 82 -0.31 -4.34 8.16
CA TYR A 82 -1.69 -4.71 7.92
C TYR A 82 -2.38 -3.65 7.05
N SER A 83 -3.11 -4.11 6.02
CA SER A 83 -3.98 -3.25 5.20
C SER A 83 -5.28 -2.98 5.94
N LEU A 84 -5.53 -1.71 6.29
CA LEU A 84 -6.81 -1.29 6.85
C LEU A 84 -7.98 -1.51 5.88
N PRO A 85 -7.86 -1.20 4.57
CA PRO A 85 -8.90 -1.53 3.58
C PRO A 85 -9.27 -3.01 3.54
N ALA A 86 -8.29 -3.91 3.55
CA ALA A 86 -8.55 -5.35 3.52
C ALA A 86 -9.26 -5.84 4.79
N ILE A 87 -8.89 -5.30 5.96
CA ILE A 87 -9.58 -5.59 7.23
C ILE A 87 -11.03 -5.10 7.16
N VAL A 88 -11.26 -3.87 6.68
CA VAL A 88 -12.60 -3.29 6.55
C VAL A 88 -13.47 -4.12 5.61
N ASP A 89 -12.92 -4.61 4.50
CA ASP A 89 -13.64 -5.47 3.55
C ASP A 89 -13.93 -6.88 4.12
N GLY A 90 -13.20 -7.30 5.15
CA GLY A 90 -13.32 -8.64 5.75
C GLY A 90 -12.54 -9.69 4.98
N ALA A 91 -11.41 -9.31 4.37
CA ALA A 91 -10.55 -10.21 3.62
C ALA A 91 -9.97 -11.33 4.52
N PRO A 92 -9.75 -12.55 3.96
CA PRO A 92 -9.11 -13.64 4.70
C PRO A 92 -7.63 -13.37 4.98
N THR A 93 -6.94 -12.69 4.06
CA THR A 93 -5.54 -12.26 4.16
C THR A 93 -5.52 -10.73 4.23
N VAL A 94 -4.76 -10.17 5.16
CA VAL A 94 -4.72 -8.71 5.41
C VAL A 94 -3.31 -8.16 5.59
N GLU A 95 -2.33 -9.05 5.66
CA GLU A 95 -0.92 -8.74 5.81
C GLU A 95 -0.32 -8.25 4.49
N LEU A 96 0.53 -7.23 4.59
CA LEU A 96 1.29 -6.65 3.49
C LEU A 96 2.80 -6.84 3.73
N PRO A 97 3.60 -6.93 2.65
CA PRO A 97 5.04 -6.79 2.77
C PRO A 97 5.39 -5.43 3.38
N LEU A 98 6.48 -5.38 4.16
CA LEU A 98 6.94 -4.13 4.74
C LEU A 98 7.44 -3.17 3.63
N PRO A 99 7.20 -1.86 3.78
CA PRO A 99 7.74 -0.87 2.86
C PRO A 99 9.28 -0.93 2.90
N HIS A 100 9.86 -1.29 1.75
CA HIS A 100 11.29 -1.58 1.53
C HIS A 100 11.84 -2.78 2.32
N THR A 101 11.43 -3.97 1.89
CA THR A 101 12.37 -5.13 1.86
C THR A 101 12.83 -5.47 0.44
N GLU A 102 12.17 -4.99 -0.63
CA GLU A 102 12.67 -5.17 -2.01
C GLU A 102 12.47 -3.89 -2.83
N ALA A 103 13.56 -3.18 -3.07
CA ALA A 103 13.71 -2.36 -4.27
C ALA A 103 14.41 -3.23 -5.30
N GLN A 104 13.65 -4.03 -6.06
CA GLN A 104 13.93 -4.49 -7.42
C GLN A 104 12.93 -5.61 -7.74
N GLU A 105 11.90 -5.30 -8.52
CA GLU A 105 11.72 -5.95 -9.82
C GLU A 105 11.27 -4.85 -10.78
N GLU A 106 12.20 -4.48 -11.66
CA GLU A 106 11.98 -3.56 -12.75
C GLU A 106 10.87 -4.11 -13.66
N SER A 107 9.77 -3.36 -13.80
CA SER A 107 9.04 -3.36 -15.06
C SER A 107 9.89 -2.62 -16.10
N GLY A 108 10.92 -3.28 -16.62
CA GLY A 108 11.75 -2.80 -17.71
C GLY A 108 11.56 -3.71 -18.90
N GLY A 109 10.56 -3.39 -19.72
CA GLY A 109 10.28 -4.07 -20.98
C GLY A 109 11.53 -4.19 -21.84
N GLY A 110 11.66 -5.33 -22.52
CA GLY A 110 12.83 -5.65 -23.32
C GLY A 110 13.11 -4.62 -24.41
N ASP A 111 14.41 -4.48 -24.71
CA ASP A 111 14.83 -4.01 -26.01
C ASP A 111 15.97 -4.90 -26.54
N ALA A 112 15.84 -5.22 -27.82
CA ALA A 112 16.66 -6.17 -28.56
C ALA A 112 18.10 -5.63 -28.80
N PRO A 113 19.10 -6.49 -29.08
CA PRO A 113 20.45 -6.03 -29.38
C PRO A 113 20.48 -5.37 -30.77
N GLN A 114 20.66 -4.04 -30.82
CA GLN A 114 20.98 -3.33 -32.06
C GLN A 114 22.44 -3.58 -32.42
N GLN A 115 22.63 -4.26 -33.55
CA GLN A 115 23.90 -4.34 -34.26
C GLN A 115 24.21 -2.96 -34.87
N GLU A 116 25.37 -2.39 -34.55
CA GLU A 116 25.91 -1.24 -35.29
C GLU A 116 26.43 -1.72 -36.66
N GLU A 117 25.60 -1.62 -37.69
CA GLU A 117 26.09 -1.49 -39.06
C GLU A 117 26.55 -0.04 -39.28
N VAL A 118 27.85 0.14 -39.50
CA VAL A 118 28.42 1.38 -40.03
C VAL A 118 28.09 1.53 -41.51
N PRO A 119 27.61 2.71 -41.93
CA PRO A 119 28.08 3.19 -43.23
C PRO A 119 28.29 4.71 -43.21
N THR A 120 29.47 5.15 -43.65
CA THR A 120 29.54 6.37 -44.47
C THR A 120 30.83 6.36 -45.28
N GLY A 121 30.73 5.80 -46.50
CA GLY A 121 31.60 6.17 -47.59
C GLY A 121 30.96 7.35 -48.32
N GLU A 122 31.62 8.50 -48.31
CA GLU A 122 31.21 9.66 -49.11
C GLU A 122 32.37 10.16 -49.96
N ALA A 123 32.25 9.95 -51.27
CA ALA A 123 32.67 10.81 -52.40
C ALA A 123 32.34 10.04 -53.70
N PRO A 124 32.07 10.67 -54.89
CA PRO A 124 32.33 12.07 -55.27
C PRO A 124 31.27 12.82 -56.14
N ALA A 125 31.40 14.16 -56.15
CA ALA A 125 31.45 15.15 -57.25
C ALA A 125 30.26 15.64 -58.15
N LEU A 126 30.43 16.93 -58.55
CA LEU A 126 29.90 17.76 -59.67
C LEU A 126 28.58 18.55 -59.39
N SER A 127 28.40 19.84 -59.72
CA SER A 127 28.98 20.80 -60.70
C SER A 127 28.96 22.24 -60.09
N ASP A 128 29.62 23.31 -60.56
CA ASP A 128 29.88 23.88 -61.92
C ASP A 128 31.16 24.76 -61.85
#